data_AF-A0A0B8PFA9-F1
#
_entry.id   AF-A0A0B8PFA9-F1
#
_cell.length_a   1.000
_cell.length_b   1.000
_cell.length_c   1.000
_cell.angle_alpha   90.00
_cell.angle_beta   90.00
_cell.angle_gamma   90.00
#
_symmetry.space_group_name_H-M   'P 1'
#
loop_
_entity.id
_entity.type
_entity.pdbx_description
1 polymer ?
#
loop_
_entity_poly.entity_id
_entity_poly.type
_entity_poly.pdbx_seq_one_letter_code
_entity_poly.pdbx_strand_id
1 'polypeptide(L)'
;MLHQVLDAFARMDLQSAANVYEMDEKVDKEYQSIIKQLTQFMTDEVQSIPAILEVMWSARAIERVGDRCQNICEYIIYAVKGKDVRHRDEEEIYKYRAS
;
A
#
# COMPACT_ATOMS: atom_id res chain seq x y z
N MET A 1 3.83 0.48 7.68
CA MET A 1 2.47 0.61 7.15
C MET A 1 1.40 0.11 8.11
N LEU A 2 1.19 -1.20 8.30
CA LEU A 2 0.07 -1.70 9.14
C LEU A 2 0.05 -1.12 10.57
N HIS A 3 1.18 -1.16 11.27
CA HIS A 3 1.23 -0.61 12.63
C HIS A 3 0.94 0.90 12.65
N GLN A 4 1.53 1.64 11.71
CA GLN A 4 1.36 3.10 11.59
C GLN A 4 -0.08 3.48 11.25
N VAL A 5 -0.78 2.73 10.39
CA VAL A 5 -2.19 3.04 10.08
C VAL A 5 -3.11 2.77 11.26
N LEU A 6 -2.82 1.74 12.06
CA LEU A 6 -3.57 1.45 13.28
C LEU A 6 -3.32 2.52 14.35
N ASP A 7 -2.09 3.01 14.47
CA ASP A 7 -1.75 4.12 15.36
C ASP A 7 -2.45 5.42 14.91
N ALA A 8 -2.45 5.70 13.59
CA ALA A 8 -3.16 6.83 13.01
C ALA A 8 -4.66 6.75 13.25
N PHE A 9 -5.25 5.56 13.07
CA PHE A 9 -6.66 5.31 13.31
C PHE A 9 -7.04 5.52 14.77
N ALA A 10 -6.27 4.96 15.71
CA ALA A 10 -6.53 5.09 17.15
C ALA A 10 -6.51 6.55 17.63
N ARG A 11 -5.71 7.40 16.98
CA ARG A 11 -5.56 8.82 17.32
C ARG A 11 -6.36 9.76 16.43
N MET A 12 -7.05 9.23 15.41
CA MET A 12 -7.66 10.01 14.33
C MET A 12 -6.67 11.03 13.72
N ASP A 13 -5.43 10.61 13.57
CA ASP A 13 -4.32 11.44 13.13
C ASP A 13 -4.26 11.47 11.58
N LEU A 14 -4.75 12.57 11.02
CA LEU A 14 -4.72 12.83 9.58
C LEU A 14 -3.31 12.89 9.00
N GLN A 15 -2.35 13.40 9.78
CA GLN A 15 -0.98 13.56 9.33
C GLN A 15 -0.32 12.20 9.12
N SER A 16 -0.47 11.33 10.12
CA SER A 16 0.01 9.96 10.03
C SER A 16 -0.72 9.16 8.95
N ALA A 17 -2.03 9.34 8.78
CA ALA A 17 -2.80 8.68 7.72
C ALA A 17 -2.32 9.07 6.31
N ALA A 18 -2.12 10.37 6.04
CA ALA A 18 -1.63 10.83 4.74
C ALA A 18 -0.20 10.34 4.45
N ASN A 19 0.66 10.28 5.47
CA ASN A 19 2.02 9.73 5.30
C ASN A 19 1.99 8.24 4.97
N VAL A 20 1.11 7.45 5.59
CA VAL A 20 0.96 6.02 5.27
C VAL A 20 0.37 5.82 3.88
N TYR A 21 -0.59 6.66 3.46
CA TYR A 21 -1.15 6.64 2.11
C TYR A 21 -0.04 6.76 1.04
N GLU A 22 0.89 7.71 1.20
CA GLU A 22 2.01 7.88 0.27
C GLU A 22 3.02 6.71 0.30
N MET A 23 3.13 6.00 1.42
CA MET A 23 4.00 4.82 1.50
C MET A 23 3.51 3.66 0.63
N ASP A 24 2.21 3.57 0.36
CA ASP A 24 1.63 2.48 -0.44
C ASP A 24 2.10 2.52 -1.89
N GLU A 25 2.20 3.72 -2.48
CA GLU A 25 2.72 3.91 -3.84
C GLU A 25 4.15 3.33 -4.00
N LYS A 26 4.95 3.35 -2.93
CA LYS A 26 6.28 2.73 -2.92
C LYS A 26 6.18 1.20 -2.86
N VAL A 27 5.25 0.66 -2.07
CA VAL A 27 5.02 -0.79 -1.97
C VAL A 27 4.54 -1.35 -3.31
N ASP A 28 3.65 -0.64 -4.00
CA ASP A 28 3.18 -1.02 -5.34
C ASP A 28 4.31 -1.09 -6.36
N LYS A 29 5.17 -0.06 -6.39
CA LYS A 29 6.33 -0.02 -7.28
C LYS A 29 7.30 -1.17 -7.00
N GLU A 30 7.56 -1.47 -5.73
CA GLU A 30 8.40 -2.59 -5.34
C GLU A 30 7.77 -3.94 -5.70
N TYR A 31 6.46 -4.10 -5.50
CA TYR A 31 5.73 -5.30 -5.92
C TYR A 31 5.88 -5.53 -7.44
N GLN A 32 5.67 -4.50 -8.26
CA GLN A 32 5.86 -4.60 -9.72
C GLN A 32 7.31 -4.96 -10.10
N SER A 33 8.30 -4.39 -9.39
CA SER A 33 9.72 -4.71 -9.57
C SER A 33 10.00 -6.19 -9.26
N ILE A 34 9.47 -6.71 -8.16
CA ILE A 34 9.61 -8.12 -7.77
C ILE A 34 9.00 -9.03 -8.83
N ILE A 35 7.78 -8.76 -9.28
CA ILE A 35 7.12 -9.58 -10.32
C ILE A 35 7.96 -9.63 -11.60
N LYS A 36 8.53 -8.49 -12.02
CA LYS A 36 9.40 -8.45 -13.19
C LYS A 36 10.66 -9.31 -13.01
N GLN A 37 11.30 -9.22 -11.86
CA GLN A 37 12.50 -10.02 -11.54
C GLN A 37 12.18 -11.53 -11.50
N LEU A 38 11.11 -11.92 -10.80
CA LEU A 38 10.66 -13.30 -10.72
C LEU A 38 10.32 -13.87 -12.10
N THR A 39 9.71 -13.08 -12.98
CA THR A 39 9.40 -13.49 -14.35
C THR A 39 10.66 -13.73 -15.19
N GLN A 40 11.70 -12.91 -14.98
CA GLN A 40 13.01 -13.13 -15.61
C GLN A 40 13.62 -14.46 -15.15
N PHE A 41 13.61 -14.73 -13.84
CA PHE A 41 14.14 -15.99 -13.29
C PHE A 41 13.40 -17.24 -13.80
N MET A 42 12.08 -17.17 -14.02
CA MET A 42 11.32 -18.27 -14.62
C MET A 42 11.80 -18.64 -16.03
N THR A 43 12.31 -17.66 -16.78
CA THR A 43 12.82 -17.86 -18.14
C THR A 43 14.18 -18.56 -18.14
N ASP A 44 14.99 -18.30 -17.12
CA ASP A 44 16.34 -18.85 -17.00
C ASP A 44 16.35 -20.28 -16.43
N GLU A 45 15.40 -20.62 -15.53
CA GLU A 45 15.33 -21.93 -14.89
C GLU A 45 13.88 -22.43 -14.68
N VAL A 46 13.36 -23.17 -15.67
CA VAL A 46 11.96 -23.67 -15.68
C VAL A 46 11.62 -24.56 -14.47
N GLN A 47 12.60 -25.28 -13.92
CA GLN A 47 12.39 -26.14 -12.75
C GLN A 47 12.10 -25.36 -11.46
N SER A 48 12.48 -24.08 -11.41
CA SER A 48 12.28 -23.19 -10.26
C SER A 48 10.86 -22.59 -10.20
N ILE A 49 10.06 -22.71 -11.27
CA ILE A 49 8.73 -22.08 -11.38
C ILE A 49 7.82 -22.33 -10.16
N PRO A 50 7.69 -23.56 -9.62
CA PRO A 50 6.84 -23.80 -8.46
C PRO A 50 7.24 -22.95 -7.24
N ALA A 51 8.53 -22.87 -6.93
CA ALA A 51 9.04 -22.07 -5.81
C ALA A 51 8.86 -20.56 -6.07
N ILE A 52 9.07 -20.11 -7.31
CA ILE A 52 8.84 -18.71 -7.68
C ILE A 52 7.36 -18.32 -7.49
N LEU A 53 6.42 -19.20 -7.82
CA LEU A 53 4.98 -18.94 -7.61
C LEU A 53 4.63 -18.77 -6.12
N GLU A 54 5.26 -19.53 -5.22
CA GLU A 54 5.06 -19.33 -3.77
C GLU A 54 5.53 -17.95 -3.29
N VAL A 55 6.68 -17.49 -3.80
CA VAL A 55 7.19 -16.14 -3.53
C VAL A 55 6.24 -15.08 -4.10
N MET A 56 5.74 -15.29 -5.31
CA MET A 56 4.79 -14.39 -5.97
C MET A 56 3.49 -14.23 -5.16
N TRP A 57 2.93 -15.32 -4.63
CA TRP A 57 1.76 -15.27 -3.76
C TRP A 57 2.03 -14.54 -2.44
N SER A 58 3.22 -14.72 -1.89
CA SER A 58 3.66 -14.01 -0.69
C SER A 58 3.76 -12.50 -0.94
N ALA A 59 4.39 -12.09 -2.05
CA ALA A 59 4.48 -10.70 -2.46
C ALA A 59 3.09 -10.08 -2.67
N ARG A 60 2.17 -10.80 -3.32
CA ARG A 60 0.78 -10.35 -3.50
C ARG A 60 -0.02 -10.30 -2.20
N ALA A 61 0.28 -11.14 -1.23
CA ALA A 61 -0.35 -11.04 0.08
C ALA A 61 0.09 -9.75 0.81
N ILE A 62 1.34 -9.33 0.65
CA ILE A 62 1.88 -8.11 1.23
C ILE A 62 1.28 -6.86 0.55
N GLU A 63 1.21 -6.84 -0.77
CA GLU A 63 0.57 -5.73 -1.51
C GLU A 63 -0.90 -5.53 -1.08
N ARG A 64 -1.68 -6.61 -1.00
CA ARG A 64 -3.07 -6.54 -0.48
C ARG A 64 -3.18 -6.05 0.97
N VAL A 65 -2.13 -6.18 1.78
CA VAL A 65 -2.11 -5.58 3.13
C VAL A 65 -1.85 -4.08 3.02
N GLY A 66 -1.00 -3.65 2.08
CA GLY A 66 -0.81 -2.25 1.68
C GLY A 66 -2.13 -1.57 1.29
N ASP A 67 -2.83 -2.13 0.29
CA ASP A 67 -4.14 -1.66 -0.17
C ASP A 67 -5.12 -1.46 1.01
N ARG A 68 -5.16 -2.41 1.94
CA ARG A 68 -6.04 -2.34 3.12
C ARG A 68 -5.63 -1.21 4.05
N CYS A 69 -4.33 -0.96 4.21
CA CYS A 69 -3.85 0.21 4.94
C CYS A 69 -4.28 1.51 4.24
N GLN A 70 -4.15 1.59 2.91
CA GLN A 70 -4.59 2.76 2.15
C GLN A 70 -6.09 3.05 2.36
N ASN A 71 -6.93 2.02 2.23
CA ASN A 71 -8.37 2.13 2.49
C ASN A 71 -8.67 2.66 3.91
N ILE A 72 -7.94 2.21 4.93
CA ILE A 72 -8.11 2.71 6.31
C ILE A 72 -7.71 4.19 6.40
N CYS A 73 -6.65 4.63 5.71
CA CYS A 73 -6.26 6.04 5.67
C CYS A 73 -7.39 6.92 5.11
N GLU A 74 -8.01 6.49 4.01
CA GLU A 74 -9.16 7.19 3.42
C GLU A 74 -10.35 7.27 4.39
N TYR A 75 -10.61 6.19 5.15
CA TYR A 75 -11.64 6.19 6.20
C TYR A 75 -11.33 7.18 7.33
N ILE A 76 -10.08 7.28 7.77
CA ILE A 76 -9.67 8.27 8.79
C ILE A 76 -9.96 9.68 8.30
N ILE A 77 -9.60 9.99 7.05
CA ILE A 77 -9.83 11.31 6.45
C ILE A 77 -11.32 11.61 6.38
N TYR A 78 -12.12 10.65 5.93
CA TYR A 78 -13.57 10.77 5.92
C TYR A 78 -14.14 11.02 7.33
N ALA A 79 -13.71 10.25 8.33
CA ALA A 79 -14.20 10.35 9.70
C ALA A 79 -13.91 11.72 10.34
N VAL A 80 -12.73 12.30 10.07
CA VAL A 80 -12.32 13.58 10.68
C VAL A 80 -12.84 14.79 9.89
N LYS A 81 -12.88 14.72 8.55
CA LYS A 81 -13.24 15.86 7.69
C LYS A 81 -14.66 15.84 7.17
N GLY A 82 -15.36 14.70 7.25
CA GLY A 82 -16.66 14.49 6.61
C GLY A 82 -16.62 14.52 5.08
N LYS A 83 -15.42 14.44 4.48
CA LYS A 83 -15.20 14.50 3.03
C LYS A 83 -14.84 13.12 2.50
N ASP A 84 -15.54 12.68 1.48
CA ASP A 84 -15.22 11.42 0.79
C ASP A 84 -14.08 11.63 -0.22
N VAL A 85 -12.89 11.15 0.12
CA VAL A 85 -11.68 11.25 -0.70
C VAL A 85 -11.44 10.01 -1.56
N ARG A 86 -12.23 8.94 -1.41
CA ARG A 86 -12.01 7.64 -2.05
C ARG A 86 -12.06 7.70 -3.58
N HIS A 87 -12.71 8.71 -4.14
CA HIS A 87 -13.01 8.81 -5.59
C HIS A 87 -12.79 10.22 -6.18
N ARG A 88 -12.23 11.19 -5.44
CA ARG A 88 -12.38 12.61 -5.83
C ARG A 88 -11.12 13.47 -5.94
N ASP A 89 -9.98 13.12 -5.32
CA ASP A 89 -8.67 13.72 -5.61
C ASP A 89 -7.62 13.23 -4.61
N GLU A 90 -6.58 12.52 -5.07
CA GLU A 90 -5.42 12.19 -4.21
C GLU A 90 -4.75 13.47 -3.68
N GLU A 91 -4.81 14.56 -4.44
CA GLU A 91 -4.33 15.88 -4.03
C GLU A 91 -4.96 16.37 -2.72
N GLU A 92 -6.19 15.98 -2.39
CA GLU A 92 -6.81 16.34 -1.11
C GLU A 92 -6.18 15.60 0.07
N ILE A 93 -5.76 14.35 -0.12
CA ILE A 93 -5.08 13.54 0.91
C ILE A 93 -3.70 14.14 1.17
N TYR A 94 -3.03 14.51 0.09
CA TYR A 94 -1.73 15.13 0.06
C TYR A 94 -1.66 16.54 0.67
N LYS A 95 -2.78 17.15 1.07
CA LYS A 95 -2.78 18.41 1.85
C LYS A 95 -2.48 18.18 3.33
N TYR A 96 -2.61 16.94 3.79
CA TYR A 96 -2.40 16.58 5.19
C TYR A 96 -1.02 15.96 5.43
N ARG A 97 -0.05 16.07 4.51
CA ARG A 97 1.33 15.63 4.72
C ARG A 97 2.14 16.69 5.47
N ALA A 98 3.16 16.23 6.20
CA ALA A 98 4.06 17.10 6.93
C ALA A 98 4.97 17.79 5.91
N SER A 99 5.25 19.07 6.15
CA SER A 99 6.13 19.88 5.30
C SER A 99 7.56 19.34 5.26
#